data_AF-H3H6M0-F1
#
_entry.id   AF-H3H6M0-F1
#
_cell.length_a   1.000
_cell.length_b   1.000
_cell.length_c   1.000
_cell.angle_alpha   90.00
_cell.angle_beta   90.00
_cell.angle_gamma   90.00
#
_symmetry.space_group_name_H-M   'P 1'
#
loop_
_entity.id
_entity.type
_entity.pdbx_description
1 polymer ?
#
loop_
_entity_poly.entity_id
_entity_poly.type
_entity_poly.pdbx_seq_one_letter_code
_entity_poly.pdbx_strand_id
1 'polypeptide(L)'
;MLRLWRSSLPALARVRGFSSASAASTEAAALALMERQQSTYYERIVRKFPKHLSISQDMLDRTTHYLVHRGMTQTQALRAVSQNVMIEWLTELGLTQDKINQTIVRHPNILGITITKYEALVDWYISHGVPRKKIPYLFNVFPQGVSTSIKKNLDLKVLFLRGIGFNNKQVTRFLSMAPQIFTLSVERLHANVNYLAELGVPRQKLAAIISIVPQCLALTPARIKETVDVLDEMYGEGAGVRALTFNCRIVMYRTSVLREAFDYLISVGYSKERLEKNTRFISRNVDRFLRPRVEFLEAKGHDVVDDITWILMSETLFIDKYPGYAAYVTAYKALLKKE
;
A
#
# COMPACT_ATOMS: atom_id res chain seq x y z
N MET A 1 27.72 -57.52 -50.40
CA MET A 1 28.98 -57.93 -51.04
C MET A 1 30.15 -57.28 -50.30
N LEU A 2 31.02 -58.12 -49.75
CA LEU A 2 32.29 -57.78 -49.10
C LEU A 2 33.24 -57.07 -50.07
N ARG A 3 33.99 -56.04 -49.62
CA ARG A 3 35.43 -55.88 -49.94
C ARG A 3 36.15 -55.12 -48.81
N LEU A 4 36.91 -55.89 -48.04
CA LEU A 4 38.07 -55.45 -47.27
C LEU A 4 39.19 -55.04 -48.23
N TRP A 5 39.88 -53.93 -48.00
CA TRP A 5 41.28 -53.77 -48.43
C TRP A 5 42.08 -53.14 -47.29
N ARG A 6 43.06 -53.90 -46.78
CA ARG A 6 44.14 -53.43 -45.89
C ARG A 6 45.31 -53.01 -46.78
N SER A 7 45.96 -51.89 -46.47
CA SER A 7 47.37 -51.72 -46.79
C SER A 7 48.08 -50.84 -45.74
N SER A 8 49.00 -51.51 -45.04
CA SER A 8 50.30 -51.08 -44.51
C SER A 8 50.50 -49.63 -44.04
N LEU A 9 50.65 -49.48 -42.72
CA LEU A 9 51.48 -48.43 -42.10
C LEU A 9 52.96 -48.57 -42.53
N PRO A 10 53.72 -47.47 -42.42
CA PRO A 10 54.99 -47.53 -41.71
C PRO A 10 54.96 -46.59 -40.50
N ALA A 11 55.36 -47.14 -39.36
CA ALA A 11 55.67 -46.39 -38.15
C ALA A 11 56.97 -45.61 -38.37
N LEU A 12 56.93 -44.29 -38.19
CA LEU A 12 58.10 -43.49 -37.86
C LEU A 12 57.83 -42.71 -36.58
N ALA A 13 58.77 -42.86 -35.66
CA ALA A 13 58.71 -42.45 -34.27
C ALA A 13 59.15 -40.99 -34.07
N ARG A 14 58.52 -40.36 -33.05
CA ARG A 14 58.99 -39.22 -32.22
C ARG A 14 59.21 -37.88 -32.98
N VAL A 15 58.75 -36.74 -32.48
CA VAL A 15 59.17 -36.11 -31.22
C VAL A 15 58.04 -35.27 -30.63
N ARG A 16 57.89 -35.32 -29.29
CA ARG A 16 57.04 -34.46 -28.49
C ARG A 16 57.52 -33.01 -28.58
N GLY A 17 56.59 -32.12 -28.89
CA GLY A 17 56.68 -30.69 -28.62
C GLY A 17 55.27 -30.16 -28.37
N PHE A 18 54.60 -30.62 -27.30
CA PHE A 18 53.41 -29.94 -26.83
C PHE A 18 53.85 -28.62 -26.20
N SER A 19 53.75 -27.56 -26.99
CA SER A 19 53.77 -26.18 -26.50
C SER A 19 52.69 -26.04 -25.43
N SER A 20 53.10 -25.98 -24.16
CA SER A 20 52.24 -25.58 -23.05
C SER A 20 51.93 -24.07 -23.07
N ALA A 21 52.54 -23.32 -23.98
CA ALA A 21 52.41 -21.87 -24.06
C ALA A 21 51.04 -21.41 -24.59
N SER A 22 50.33 -22.22 -25.41
CA SER A 22 49.04 -21.80 -25.99
C SER A 22 47.83 -22.05 -25.08
N ALA A 23 47.92 -23.02 -24.16
CA ALA A 23 46.84 -23.33 -23.21
C ALA A 23 46.82 -22.33 -22.05
N ALA A 24 47.98 -22.00 -21.49
CA ALA A 24 48.11 -20.98 -20.44
C ALA A 24 47.72 -19.58 -20.95
N SER A 25 48.02 -19.25 -22.21
CA SER A 25 47.61 -17.97 -22.81
C SER A 25 46.12 -17.88 -23.10
N THR A 26 45.45 -19.01 -23.39
CA THR A 26 43.99 -19.05 -23.59
C THR A 26 43.23 -19.05 -22.27
N GLU A 27 43.72 -19.73 -21.23
CA GLU A 27 43.17 -19.62 -19.87
C GLU A 27 43.33 -18.21 -19.30
N ALA A 28 44.51 -17.60 -19.43
CA ALA A 28 44.75 -16.23 -18.97
C ALA A 28 43.88 -15.21 -19.73
N ALA A 29 43.68 -15.40 -21.04
CA ALA A 29 42.79 -14.56 -21.84
C ALA A 29 41.31 -14.77 -21.47
N ALA A 30 40.90 -16.00 -21.18
CA ALA A 30 39.54 -16.31 -20.72
C ALA A 30 39.26 -15.74 -19.32
N LEU A 31 40.22 -15.84 -18.39
CA LEU A 31 40.18 -15.22 -17.08
C LEU A 31 40.11 -13.69 -17.19
N ALA A 32 40.95 -13.06 -18.01
CA ALA A 32 40.92 -11.62 -18.24
C ALA A 32 39.62 -11.14 -18.91
N LEU A 33 39.02 -11.96 -19.78
CA LEU A 33 37.70 -11.69 -20.37
C LEU A 33 36.59 -11.82 -19.31
N MET A 34 36.66 -12.84 -18.44
CA MET A 34 35.77 -13.03 -17.30
C MET A 34 35.86 -11.85 -16.32
N GLU A 35 37.07 -11.42 -15.95
CA GLU A 35 37.31 -10.28 -15.08
C GLU A 35 36.82 -8.97 -15.71
N ARG A 36 37.01 -8.76 -17.02
CA ARG A 36 36.43 -7.61 -17.73
C ARG A 36 34.90 -7.64 -17.74
N GLN A 37 34.29 -8.81 -17.99
CA GLN A 37 32.84 -8.98 -17.94
C GLN A 37 32.30 -8.78 -16.52
N GLN A 38 33.00 -9.28 -15.49
CA GLN A 38 32.68 -9.08 -14.07
C GLN A 38 32.82 -7.61 -13.65
N SER A 39 33.85 -6.89 -14.11
CA SER A 39 34.03 -5.45 -13.85
C SER A 39 32.94 -4.60 -14.49
N THR A 40 32.61 -4.86 -15.77
CA THR A 40 31.51 -4.18 -16.48
C THR A 40 30.15 -4.47 -15.81
N TYR A 41 30.04 -5.63 -15.18
CA TYR A 41 28.87 -6.07 -14.46
C TYR A 41 28.77 -5.46 -13.05
N TYR A 42 29.89 -5.36 -12.33
CA TYR A 42 30.04 -4.64 -11.07
C TYR A 42 29.64 -3.17 -11.27
N GLU A 43 30.12 -2.55 -12.36
CA GLU A 43 29.67 -1.22 -12.77
C GLU A 43 28.17 -1.14 -13.04
N ARG A 44 27.50 -2.20 -13.53
CA ARG A 44 26.03 -2.21 -13.70
C ARG A 44 25.28 -2.31 -12.38
N ILE A 45 25.75 -3.12 -11.43
CA ILE A 45 25.19 -3.17 -10.07
C ILE A 45 25.43 -1.84 -9.36
N VAL A 46 26.68 -1.35 -9.35
CA VAL A 46 27.04 -0.04 -8.78
C VAL A 46 26.26 1.07 -9.47
N ARG A 47 26.06 1.06 -10.80
CA ARG A 47 25.22 2.04 -11.50
C ARG A 47 23.73 1.94 -11.14
N LYS A 48 23.24 0.73 -10.85
CA LYS A 48 21.86 0.51 -10.40
C LYS A 48 21.68 0.83 -8.90
N PHE A 49 22.77 0.84 -8.13
CA PHE A 49 22.81 0.99 -6.67
C PHE A 49 24.07 1.78 -6.18
N PRO A 50 24.28 3.04 -6.59
CA PRO A 50 25.58 3.71 -6.45
C PRO A 50 25.94 4.17 -5.03
N LYS A 51 24.97 4.20 -4.10
CA LYS A 51 25.14 4.74 -2.74
C LYS A 51 24.88 3.76 -1.60
N HIS A 52 24.45 2.53 -1.91
CA HIS A 52 23.88 1.60 -0.93
C HIS A 52 24.53 0.20 -0.96
N LEU A 53 25.66 0.06 -1.66
CA LEU A 53 26.37 -1.22 -1.68
C LEU A 53 27.27 -1.29 -0.43
N SER A 54 26.73 -1.79 0.67
CA SER A 54 27.52 -2.15 1.87
C SER A 54 28.31 -3.45 1.69
N ILE A 55 28.26 -4.05 0.50
CA ILE A 55 28.80 -5.37 0.18
C ILE A 55 30.16 -5.20 -0.50
N SER A 56 31.21 -5.80 0.04
CA SER A 56 32.54 -5.80 -0.61
C SER A 56 32.49 -6.57 -1.94
N GLN A 57 33.33 -6.17 -2.90
CA GLN A 57 33.43 -6.83 -4.20
C GLN A 57 33.64 -8.35 -4.05
N ASP A 58 34.50 -8.75 -3.11
CA ASP A 58 34.76 -10.14 -2.74
C ASP A 58 33.49 -10.88 -2.22
N MET A 59 32.65 -10.25 -1.40
CA MET A 59 31.41 -10.88 -0.91
C MET A 59 30.35 -11.04 -2.00
N LEU A 60 30.26 -10.06 -2.90
CA LEU A 60 29.40 -10.14 -4.08
C LEU A 60 29.85 -11.30 -4.99
N ASP A 61 31.16 -11.41 -5.25
CA ASP A 61 31.72 -12.44 -6.10
C ASP A 61 31.54 -13.85 -5.50
N ARG A 62 31.78 -14.02 -4.19
CA ARG A 62 31.53 -15.29 -3.49
C ARG A 62 30.07 -15.72 -3.55
N THR A 63 29.15 -14.79 -3.28
CA THR A 63 27.70 -15.08 -3.27
C THR A 63 27.22 -15.42 -4.68
N THR A 64 27.71 -14.70 -5.68
CA THR A 64 27.37 -14.95 -7.09
C THR A 64 27.89 -16.30 -7.55
N HIS A 65 29.17 -16.60 -7.27
CA HIS A 65 29.79 -17.87 -7.61
C HIS A 65 29.05 -19.05 -6.96
N TYR A 66 28.68 -18.92 -5.69
CA TYR A 66 27.86 -19.91 -4.99
C TYR A 66 26.53 -20.17 -5.71
N LEU A 67 25.78 -19.12 -6.08
CA LEU A 67 24.49 -19.26 -6.77
C LEU A 67 24.63 -19.86 -8.16
N VAL A 68 25.70 -19.53 -8.90
CA VAL A 68 26.00 -20.12 -10.20
C VAL A 68 26.34 -21.60 -10.08
N HIS A 69 27.14 -21.98 -9.09
CA HIS A 69 27.44 -23.39 -8.79
C HIS A 69 26.18 -24.18 -8.42
N ARG A 70 25.14 -23.52 -7.90
CA ARG A 70 23.82 -24.13 -7.63
C ARG A 70 22.93 -24.24 -8.88
N GLY A 71 23.44 -23.92 -10.07
CA GLY A 71 22.75 -24.05 -11.35
C GLY A 71 22.02 -22.80 -11.81
N MET A 72 22.18 -21.65 -11.13
CA MET A 72 21.65 -20.37 -11.63
C MET A 72 22.55 -19.83 -12.74
N THR A 73 21.97 -19.13 -13.70
CA THR A 73 22.78 -18.31 -14.62
C THR A 73 23.41 -17.14 -13.84
N GLN A 74 24.57 -16.67 -14.29
CA GLN A 74 25.25 -15.48 -13.76
C GLN A 74 24.26 -14.30 -13.59
N THR A 75 23.39 -14.08 -14.57
CA THR A 75 22.35 -13.04 -14.52
C THR A 75 21.30 -13.26 -13.41
N GLN A 76 20.86 -14.49 -13.19
CA GLN A 76 19.88 -14.81 -12.14
C GLN A 76 20.50 -14.70 -10.75
N ALA A 77 21.73 -15.20 -10.58
CA ALA A 77 22.49 -15.10 -9.33
C ALA A 77 22.64 -13.64 -8.90
N LEU A 78 23.05 -12.78 -9.82
CA LEU A 78 23.28 -11.38 -9.50
C LEU A 78 21.99 -10.59 -9.33
N ARG A 79 20.92 -10.96 -10.06
CA ARG A 79 19.60 -10.42 -9.80
C ARG A 79 19.20 -10.73 -8.35
N ALA A 80 19.43 -11.94 -7.85
CA ALA A 80 19.13 -12.29 -6.47
C ALA A 80 19.95 -11.47 -5.46
N VAL A 81 21.27 -11.30 -5.67
CA VAL A 81 22.09 -10.46 -4.79
C VAL A 81 21.61 -9.00 -4.78
N SER A 82 21.19 -8.46 -5.93
CA SER A 82 20.67 -7.10 -6.03
C SER A 82 19.37 -6.86 -5.23
N GLN A 83 18.65 -7.92 -4.85
CA GLN A 83 17.44 -7.81 -4.02
C GLN A 83 17.78 -7.44 -2.57
N ASN A 84 18.96 -7.85 -2.07
CA ASN A 84 19.40 -7.50 -0.71
C ASN A 84 19.66 -6.00 -0.57
N VAL A 85 20.25 -5.38 -1.60
CA VAL A 85 20.50 -3.93 -1.63
C VAL A 85 19.21 -3.12 -1.59
N MET A 86 18.14 -3.64 -2.20
CA MET A 86 16.81 -3.01 -2.11
C MET A 86 16.26 -3.02 -0.68
N ILE A 87 16.50 -4.11 0.06
CA ILE A 87 16.09 -4.24 1.46
C ILE A 87 16.84 -3.23 2.33
N GLU A 88 18.16 -3.08 2.13
CA GLU A 88 18.97 -2.05 2.80
C GLU A 88 18.43 -0.64 2.50
N TRP A 89 18.17 -0.33 1.24
CA TRP A 89 17.62 0.98 0.85
C TRP A 89 16.27 1.28 1.50
N LEU A 90 15.34 0.32 1.54
CA LEU A 90 14.05 0.48 2.21
C LEU A 90 14.22 0.68 3.72
N THR A 91 15.24 0.06 4.31
CA THR A 91 15.60 0.23 5.72
C THR A 91 16.10 1.65 5.98
N GLU A 92 17.04 2.14 5.16
CA GLU A 92 17.55 3.51 5.23
C GLU A 92 16.48 4.57 4.98
N LEU A 93 15.50 4.28 4.12
CA LEU A 93 14.35 5.14 3.91
C LEU A 93 13.53 5.32 5.20
N GLY A 94 13.56 4.33 6.10
CA GLY A 94 12.92 4.33 7.40
C GLY A 94 11.82 3.27 7.59
N LEU A 95 11.76 2.24 6.74
CA LEU A 95 10.87 1.10 6.98
C LEU A 95 11.50 0.13 7.98
N THR A 96 10.70 -0.37 8.92
CA THR A 96 11.10 -1.47 9.82
C THR A 96 11.18 -2.79 9.04
N GLN A 97 12.06 -3.71 9.45
CA GLN A 97 12.21 -5.04 8.83
C GLN A 97 10.88 -5.79 8.67
N ASP A 98 10.02 -5.79 9.68
CA ASP A 98 8.70 -6.43 9.61
C ASP A 98 7.82 -5.88 8.47
N LYS A 99 7.86 -4.56 8.26
CA LYS A 99 7.10 -3.89 7.19
C LYS A 99 7.71 -4.15 5.83
N ILE A 100 9.03 -4.24 5.72
CA ILE A 100 9.70 -4.64 4.49
C ILE A 100 9.27 -6.06 4.12
N ASN A 101 9.37 -7.01 5.05
CA ASN A 101 8.96 -8.40 4.85
C ASN A 101 7.48 -8.51 4.43
N GLN A 102 6.57 -7.85 5.16
CA GLN A 102 5.14 -7.78 4.79
C GLN A 102 4.92 -7.18 3.40
N THR A 103 5.73 -6.22 2.98
CA THR A 103 5.63 -5.57 1.67
C THR A 103 6.12 -6.47 0.56
N ILE A 104 7.24 -7.17 0.76
CA ILE A 104 7.81 -8.14 -0.20
C ILE A 104 6.86 -9.32 -0.42
N VAL A 105 6.27 -9.87 0.64
CA VAL A 105 5.30 -10.97 0.52
C VAL A 105 4.09 -10.57 -0.32
N ARG A 106 3.59 -9.34 -0.12
CA ARG A 106 2.44 -8.81 -0.89
C ARG A 106 2.80 -8.40 -2.32
N HIS A 107 4.03 -7.93 -2.54
CA HIS A 107 4.48 -7.34 -3.79
C HIS A 107 5.94 -7.75 -4.12
N PRO A 108 6.20 -9.02 -4.47
CA PRO A 108 7.57 -9.51 -4.66
C PRO A 108 8.28 -8.86 -5.86
N ASN A 109 7.51 -8.34 -6.83
CA ASN A 109 8.03 -7.65 -8.02
C ASN A 109 8.83 -6.38 -7.70
N ILE A 110 8.66 -5.80 -6.51
CA ILE A 110 9.34 -4.55 -6.10
C ILE A 110 10.85 -4.75 -6.02
N LEU A 111 11.31 -5.95 -5.65
CA LEU A 111 12.72 -6.31 -5.56
C LEU A 111 13.42 -6.33 -6.92
N GLY A 112 12.66 -6.48 -8.01
CA GLY A 112 13.20 -6.46 -9.37
C GLY A 112 13.47 -5.07 -9.94
N ILE A 113 13.00 -4.02 -9.27
CA ILE A 113 12.99 -2.64 -9.78
C ILE A 113 14.31 -1.92 -9.42
N THR A 114 14.73 -0.97 -10.26
CA THR A 114 15.97 -0.20 -10.05
C THR A 114 15.79 0.85 -8.95
N ILE A 115 16.78 1.07 -8.09
CA ILE A 115 16.71 2.14 -7.06
C ILE A 115 16.43 3.51 -7.68
N THR A 116 16.97 3.78 -8.86
CA THR A 116 16.70 5.03 -9.59
C THR A 116 15.20 5.33 -9.78
N LYS A 117 14.36 4.29 -9.92
CA LYS A 117 12.90 4.45 -9.99
C LYS A 117 12.29 4.74 -8.62
N TYR A 118 12.85 4.18 -7.55
CA TYR A 118 12.45 4.50 -6.19
C TYR A 118 12.79 5.94 -5.84
N GLU A 119 14.03 6.38 -6.09
CA GLU A 119 14.47 7.75 -5.87
C GLU A 119 13.61 8.74 -6.66
N ALA A 120 13.40 8.49 -7.96
CA ALA A 120 12.52 9.31 -8.78
C ALA A 120 11.09 9.39 -8.24
N LEU A 121 10.56 8.30 -7.67
CA LEU A 121 9.24 8.30 -7.04
C LEU A 121 9.22 9.09 -5.72
N VAL A 122 10.29 8.99 -4.91
CA VAL A 122 10.46 9.79 -3.69
C VAL A 122 10.46 11.27 -4.04
N ASP A 123 11.28 11.68 -5.01
CA ASP A 123 11.38 13.07 -5.46
C ASP A 123 10.05 13.56 -6.03
N TRP A 124 9.35 12.71 -6.76
CA TRP A 124 8.02 13.02 -7.28
C TRP A 124 6.98 13.23 -6.17
N TYR A 125 6.98 12.42 -5.11
CA TYR A 125 6.10 12.66 -3.96
C TYR A 125 6.43 13.97 -3.25
N ILE A 126 7.72 14.25 -3.04
CA ILE A 126 8.18 15.48 -2.37
C ILE A 126 7.81 16.71 -3.20
N SER A 127 7.97 16.67 -4.52
CA SER A 127 7.59 17.78 -5.41
C SER A 127 6.08 18.08 -5.40
N HIS A 128 5.26 17.08 -5.04
CA HIS A 128 3.82 17.25 -4.82
C HIS A 128 3.45 17.55 -3.36
N GLY A 129 4.43 17.95 -2.54
CA GLY A 129 4.23 18.43 -1.16
C GLY A 129 4.06 17.32 -0.13
N VAL A 130 4.30 16.05 -0.47
CA VAL A 130 4.26 14.96 0.51
C VAL A 130 5.46 15.10 1.46
N PRO A 131 5.24 15.16 2.79
CA PRO A 131 6.35 15.27 3.74
C PRO A 131 7.26 14.04 3.69
N ARG A 132 8.59 14.24 3.71
CA ARG A 132 9.58 13.13 3.68
C ARG A 132 9.30 12.06 4.74
N LYS A 133 8.87 12.44 5.94
CA LYS A 133 8.48 11.53 7.03
C LYS A 133 7.32 10.58 6.71
N LYS A 134 6.52 10.86 5.67
CA LYS A 134 5.41 10.00 5.22
C LYS A 134 5.82 9.00 4.16
N ILE A 135 6.96 9.20 3.51
CA ILE A 135 7.42 8.37 2.40
C ILE A 135 7.56 6.88 2.79
N PRO A 136 8.13 6.50 3.96
CA PRO A 136 8.21 5.09 4.36
C PRO A 136 6.85 4.41 4.42
N TYR A 137 5.86 5.12 4.97
CA TYR A 137 4.48 4.64 5.03
C TYR A 137 3.91 4.42 3.63
N LEU A 138 4.18 5.31 2.67
CA LEU A 138 3.70 5.18 1.28
C LEU A 138 4.26 3.94 0.59
N PHE A 139 5.55 3.62 0.77
CA PHE A 139 6.13 2.40 0.23
C PHE A 139 5.59 1.13 0.88
N ASN A 140 5.14 1.20 2.14
CA ASN A 140 4.47 0.08 2.80
C ASN A 140 3.01 -0.13 2.34
N VAL A 141 2.26 0.94 2.04
CA VAL A 141 0.82 0.83 1.68
C VAL A 141 0.56 0.84 0.17
N PHE A 142 1.47 1.40 -0.62
CA PHE A 142 1.39 1.48 -2.08
C PHE A 142 2.74 1.18 -2.76
N PRO A 143 3.34 0.00 -2.48
CA PRO A 143 4.63 -0.39 -3.07
C PRO A 143 4.60 -0.47 -4.60
N GLN A 144 3.47 -0.87 -5.20
CA GLN A 144 3.30 -0.93 -6.64
C GLN A 144 3.38 0.45 -7.33
N GLY A 145 3.35 1.54 -6.57
CA GLY A 145 3.61 2.89 -7.09
C GLY A 145 4.94 2.97 -7.83
N VAL A 146 5.98 2.25 -7.37
CA VAL A 146 7.30 2.23 -8.02
C VAL A 146 7.34 1.47 -9.34
N SER A 147 6.38 0.58 -9.55
CA SER A 147 6.17 -0.08 -10.84
C SER A 147 5.44 0.80 -11.84
N THR A 148 4.77 1.86 -11.36
CA THR A 148 3.90 2.71 -12.15
C THR A 148 4.70 3.81 -12.85
N SER A 149 4.37 4.11 -14.11
CA SER A 149 5.00 5.22 -14.83
C SER A 149 4.60 6.56 -14.19
N ILE A 150 5.57 7.36 -13.76
CA ILE A 150 5.31 8.71 -13.27
C ILE A 150 4.60 9.54 -14.36
N LYS A 151 5.25 9.73 -15.51
CA LYS A 151 4.75 10.59 -16.60
C LYS A 151 3.46 10.09 -17.25
N LYS A 152 3.39 8.79 -17.56
CA LYS A 152 2.27 8.22 -18.33
C LYS A 152 1.09 7.78 -17.47
N ASN A 153 1.16 7.95 -16.14
CA ASN A 153 0.11 7.46 -15.25
C ASN A 153 -0.10 8.35 -14.02
N LEU A 154 0.90 8.48 -13.14
CA LEU A 154 0.73 9.25 -11.90
C LEU A 154 0.47 10.74 -12.17
N ASP A 155 1.25 11.35 -13.06
CA ASP A 155 1.07 12.74 -13.47
C ASP A 155 -0.28 12.98 -14.13
N LEU A 156 -0.75 12.07 -15.00
CA LEU A 156 -2.07 12.18 -15.63
C LEU A 156 -3.19 12.19 -14.60
N LYS A 157 -3.07 11.39 -13.54
CA LYS A 157 -4.04 11.35 -12.44
C LYS A 157 -3.99 12.60 -11.57
N VAL A 158 -2.80 13.12 -11.30
CA VAL A 158 -2.65 14.41 -10.61
C VAL A 158 -3.26 15.55 -11.45
N LEU A 159 -2.97 15.59 -12.75
CA LEU A 159 -3.53 16.58 -13.68
C LEU A 159 -5.05 16.47 -13.76
N PHE A 160 -5.58 15.26 -13.83
CA PHE A 160 -7.02 15.02 -13.78
C PHE A 160 -7.64 15.56 -12.49
N LEU A 161 -7.09 15.23 -11.32
CA LEU A 161 -7.58 15.74 -10.03
C LEU A 161 -7.56 17.27 -9.99
N ARG A 162 -6.49 17.89 -10.49
CA ARG A 162 -6.44 19.36 -10.60
C ARG A 162 -7.50 19.90 -11.57
N GLY A 163 -7.70 19.25 -12.72
CA GLY A 163 -8.65 19.64 -13.75
C GLY A 163 -10.11 19.61 -13.28
N ILE A 164 -10.46 18.71 -12.35
CA ILE A 164 -11.80 18.66 -11.73
C ILE A 164 -11.94 19.53 -10.47
N GLY A 165 -10.93 20.36 -10.16
CA GLY A 165 -11.00 21.40 -9.12
C GLY A 165 -10.34 21.09 -7.78
N PHE A 166 -9.56 20.00 -7.66
CA PHE A 166 -8.78 19.76 -6.42
C PHE A 166 -7.54 20.67 -6.40
N ASN A 167 -7.37 21.41 -5.31
CA ASN A 167 -6.17 22.23 -5.12
C ASN A 167 -4.94 21.38 -4.73
N ASN A 168 -3.74 21.98 -4.78
CA ASN A 168 -2.50 21.28 -4.47
C ASN A 168 -2.51 20.60 -3.10
N LYS A 169 -3.01 21.27 -2.05
CA LYS A 169 -3.10 20.69 -0.69
C LYS A 169 -4.00 19.46 -0.65
N GLN A 170 -5.11 19.47 -1.39
CA GLN A 170 -6.00 18.32 -1.50
C GLN A 170 -5.34 17.18 -2.28
N VAL A 171 -4.66 17.46 -3.39
CA VAL A 171 -3.89 16.45 -4.13
C VAL A 171 -2.80 15.83 -3.25
N THR A 172 -2.03 16.64 -2.52
CA THR A 172 -1.04 16.15 -1.54
C THR A 172 -1.68 15.22 -0.51
N ARG A 173 -2.91 15.53 -0.07
CA ARG A 173 -3.67 14.68 0.86
C ARG A 173 -4.04 13.33 0.24
N PHE A 174 -4.45 13.29 -1.03
CA PHE A 174 -4.67 12.03 -1.75
C PHE A 174 -3.41 11.19 -1.76
N LEU A 175 -2.28 11.78 -2.18
CA LEU A 175 -1.00 11.10 -2.26
C LEU A 175 -0.52 10.59 -0.89
N SER A 176 -0.76 11.36 0.17
CA SER A 176 -0.28 11.04 1.53
C SER A 176 -1.16 10.04 2.28
N MET A 177 -2.48 10.03 2.04
CA MET A 177 -3.44 9.27 2.84
C MET A 177 -4.09 8.10 2.09
N ALA A 178 -4.20 8.20 0.77
CA ALA A 178 -4.87 7.21 -0.06
C ALA A 178 -4.14 6.98 -1.40
N PRO A 179 -2.83 6.70 -1.38
CA PRO A 179 -2.04 6.50 -2.61
C PRO A 179 -2.60 5.37 -3.49
N GLN A 180 -3.27 4.38 -2.91
CA GLN A 180 -3.92 3.28 -3.64
C GLN A 180 -5.00 3.75 -4.63
N ILE A 181 -5.55 4.95 -4.51
CA ILE A 181 -6.50 5.50 -5.49
C ILE A 181 -5.83 5.63 -6.86
N PHE A 182 -4.51 5.82 -6.89
CA PHE A 182 -3.75 5.91 -8.12
C PHE A 182 -3.59 4.55 -8.82
N THR A 183 -4.16 3.45 -8.33
CA THR A 183 -4.34 2.22 -9.14
C THR A 183 -5.53 2.33 -10.09
N LEU A 184 -6.53 3.16 -9.78
CA LEU A 184 -7.74 3.31 -10.58
C LEU A 184 -7.41 4.03 -11.90
N SER A 185 -8.21 3.77 -12.95
CA SER A 185 -8.09 4.52 -14.20
C SER A 185 -8.67 5.93 -14.05
N VAL A 186 -8.27 6.85 -14.93
CA VAL A 186 -8.81 8.22 -14.91
C VAL A 186 -10.31 8.21 -15.19
N GLU A 187 -10.77 7.33 -16.08
CA GLU A 187 -12.16 7.14 -16.44
C GLU A 187 -12.98 6.71 -15.21
N ARG A 188 -12.45 5.78 -14.40
CA ARG A 188 -13.11 5.35 -13.16
C ARG A 188 -13.18 6.44 -12.11
N LEU A 189 -12.11 7.23 -11.96
CA LEU A 189 -12.13 8.39 -11.05
C LEU A 189 -13.19 9.41 -11.50
N HIS A 190 -13.24 9.71 -12.81
CA HIS A 190 -14.20 10.62 -13.40
C HIS A 190 -15.64 10.14 -13.24
N ALA A 191 -15.92 8.87 -13.54
CA ALA A 191 -17.24 8.27 -13.38
C ALA A 191 -17.74 8.39 -11.93
N ASN A 192 -16.90 8.08 -10.94
CA ASN A 192 -17.30 8.17 -9.53
C ASN A 192 -17.50 9.61 -9.04
N VAL A 193 -16.71 10.58 -9.54
CA VAL A 193 -16.93 12.00 -9.24
C VAL A 193 -18.24 12.48 -9.83
N ASN A 194 -18.55 12.13 -11.09
CA ASN A 194 -19.82 12.50 -11.72
C ASN A 194 -21.02 11.82 -11.08
N TYR A 195 -20.88 10.56 -10.67
CA TYR A 195 -21.93 9.85 -9.97
C TYR A 195 -22.34 10.55 -8.67
N LEU A 196 -21.38 11.07 -7.89
CA LEU A 196 -21.70 11.88 -6.71
C LEU A 196 -22.45 13.18 -7.07
N ALA A 197 -22.13 13.79 -8.21
CA ALA A 197 -22.84 14.96 -8.72
C ALA A 197 -24.27 14.60 -9.15
N GLU A 198 -24.46 13.47 -9.83
CA GLU A 198 -25.76 12.95 -10.28
C GLU A 198 -26.68 12.59 -9.11
N LEU A 199 -26.11 12.12 -8.00
CA LEU A 199 -26.83 11.94 -6.73
C LEU A 199 -27.27 13.26 -6.08
N GLY A 200 -26.85 14.42 -6.61
CA GLY A 200 -27.25 15.73 -6.10
C GLY A 200 -26.24 16.39 -5.17
N VAL A 201 -25.02 15.85 -5.01
CA VAL A 201 -23.96 16.56 -4.28
C VAL A 201 -23.47 17.75 -5.13
N PRO A 202 -23.45 18.99 -4.60
CA PRO A 202 -23.05 20.16 -5.39
C PRO A 202 -21.63 20.03 -5.94
N ARG A 203 -21.45 20.22 -7.25
CA ARG A 203 -20.15 20.08 -7.93
C ARG A 203 -19.03 20.91 -7.27
N GLN A 204 -19.36 22.12 -6.81
CA GLN A 204 -18.41 23.03 -6.15
C GLN A 204 -17.92 22.49 -4.80
N LYS A 205 -18.68 21.60 -4.14
CA LYS A 205 -18.32 20.99 -2.86
C LYS A 205 -17.59 19.65 -3.02
N LEU A 206 -17.67 19.00 -4.18
CA LEU A 206 -17.11 17.66 -4.40
C LEU A 206 -15.63 17.59 -4.04
N ALA A 207 -14.80 18.53 -4.51
CA ALA A 207 -13.37 18.52 -4.20
C ALA A 207 -13.10 18.59 -2.69
N ALA A 208 -13.81 19.46 -1.97
CA ALA A 208 -13.71 19.58 -0.52
C ALA A 208 -14.13 18.29 0.19
N ILE A 209 -15.29 17.75 -0.17
CA ILE A 209 -15.86 16.54 0.44
C ILE A 209 -14.97 15.31 0.19
N ILE A 210 -14.63 15.04 -1.07
CA ILE A 210 -13.85 13.87 -1.46
C ILE A 210 -12.45 13.96 -0.86
N SER A 211 -11.85 15.14 -0.77
CA SER A 211 -10.52 15.28 -0.15
C SER A 211 -10.48 14.83 1.31
N ILE A 212 -11.61 14.86 2.03
CA ILE A 212 -11.71 14.37 3.42
C ILE A 212 -11.61 12.84 3.45
N VAL A 213 -12.24 12.15 2.49
CA VAL A 213 -12.30 10.69 2.37
C VAL A 213 -12.00 10.25 0.93
N PRO A 214 -10.75 10.37 0.46
CA PRO A 214 -10.43 10.04 -0.92
C PRO A 214 -10.81 8.61 -1.32
N GLN A 215 -10.76 7.68 -0.36
CA GLN A 215 -11.07 6.27 -0.55
C GLN A 215 -12.50 6.02 -1.06
N CYS A 216 -13.43 6.98 -0.92
CA CYS A 216 -14.78 6.83 -1.47
C CYS A 216 -14.76 6.67 -3.01
N LEU A 217 -13.76 7.23 -3.70
CA LEU A 217 -13.61 7.07 -5.15
C LEU A 217 -13.23 5.64 -5.59
N ALA A 218 -12.84 4.76 -4.66
CA ALA A 218 -12.60 3.36 -4.97
C ALA A 218 -13.88 2.51 -4.94
N LEU A 219 -14.93 3.00 -4.27
CA LEU A 219 -16.20 2.29 -4.14
C LEU A 219 -16.92 2.20 -5.49
N THR A 220 -17.82 1.23 -5.61
CA THR A 220 -18.72 1.14 -6.76
C THR A 220 -19.90 2.10 -6.56
N PRO A 221 -20.49 2.63 -7.65
CA PRO A 221 -21.70 3.44 -7.56
C PRO A 221 -22.83 2.76 -6.77
N ALA A 222 -23.00 1.45 -6.95
CA ALA A 222 -23.99 0.66 -6.21
C ALA A 222 -23.79 0.71 -4.68
N ARG A 223 -22.54 0.64 -4.19
CA ARG A 223 -22.27 0.72 -2.74
C ARG A 223 -22.53 2.12 -2.18
N ILE A 224 -22.27 3.16 -2.97
CA ILE A 224 -22.60 4.54 -2.59
C ILE A 224 -24.14 4.69 -2.56
N LYS A 225 -24.84 4.21 -3.59
CA LYS A 225 -26.31 4.23 -3.67
C LYS A 225 -26.96 3.54 -2.49
N GLU A 226 -26.52 2.33 -2.17
CA GLU A 226 -27.05 1.55 -1.05
C GLU A 226 -26.93 2.32 0.27
N THR A 227 -25.86 3.09 0.48
CA THR A 227 -25.72 3.94 1.66
C THR A 227 -26.70 5.11 1.63
N VAL A 228 -26.89 5.73 0.47
CA VAL A 228 -27.85 6.83 0.30
C VAL A 228 -29.28 6.34 0.58
N ASP A 229 -29.68 5.23 -0.04
CA ASP A 229 -31.01 4.63 0.11
C ASP A 229 -31.29 4.27 1.58
N VAL A 230 -30.34 3.63 2.27
CA VAL A 230 -30.47 3.29 3.70
C VAL A 230 -30.63 4.54 4.56
N LEU A 231 -29.91 5.62 4.26
CA LEU A 231 -30.06 6.88 4.99
C LEU A 231 -31.39 7.57 4.71
N ASP A 232 -31.88 7.50 3.47
CA ASP A 232 -33.20 8.02 3.10
C ASP A 232 -34.32 7.22 3.78
N GLU A 233 -34.18 5.90 3.92
CA GLU A 233 -35.12 5.07 4.70
C GLU A 233 -35.15 5.46 6.19
N MET A 234 -33.98 5.74 6.79
CA MET A 234 -33.87 6.04 8.23
C MET A 234 -34.35 7.45 8.58
N TYR A 235 -34.03 8.44 7.73
CA TYR A 235 -34.20 9.87 8.03
C TYR A 235 -35.17 10.61 7.09
N GLY A 236 -35.68 9.94 6.06
CA GLY A 236 -36.56 10.54 5.05
C GLY A 236 -35.81 10.98 3.79
N GLU A 237 -36.59 11.33 2.76
CA GLU A 237 -36.07 11.60 1.41
C GLU A 237 -34.95 12.67 1.38
N GLY A 238 -33.88 12.35 0.66
CA GLY A 238 -32.72 13.22 0.46
C GLY A 238 -31.75 13.30 1.64
N ALA A 239 -32.01 12.60 2.75
CA ALA A 239 -31.11 12.55 3.90
C ALA A 239 -29.74 11.95 3.55
N GLY A 240 -29.70 10.95 2.68
CA GLY A 240 -28.46 10.35 2.19
C GLY A 240 -27.58 11.38 1.48
N VAL A 241 -28.14 12.19 0.60
CA VAL A 241 -27.40 13.25 -0.12
C VAL A 241 -26.93 14.35 0.83
N ARG A 242 -27.79 14.74 1.80
CA ARG A 242 -27.39 15.65 2.88
C ARG A 242 -26.19 15.07 3.64
N ALA A 243 -26.26 13.81 4.04
CA ALA A 243 -25.18 13.10 4.74
C ALA A 243 -23.88 13.04 3.95
N LEU A 244 -23.92 12.81 2.64
CA LEU A 244 -22.73 12.89 1.79
C LEU A 244 -22.09 14.28 1.82
N THR A 245 -22.89 15.34 1.93
CA THR A 245 -22.41 16.72 1.92
C THR A 245 -21.64 17.09 3.18
N PHE A 246 -22.09 16.66 4.37
CA PHE A 246 -21.43 17.01 5.64
C PHE A 246 -20.57 15.89 6.25
N ASN A 247 -20.83 14.62 5.90
CA ASN A 247 -20.13 13.44 6.42
C ASN A 247 -20.00 12.33 5.36
N CYS A 248 -19.36 12.63 4.22
CA CYS A 248 -19.11 11.62 3.16
C CYS A 248 -18.42 10.35 3.66
N ARG A 249 -17.70 10.38 4.79
CA ARG A 249 -17.09 9.18 5.37
C ARG A 249 -18.12 8.09 5.72
N ILE A 250 -19.41 8.42 5.83
CA ILE A 250 -20.47 7.45 6.11
C ILE A 250 -20.53 6.29 5.09
N VAL A 251 -20.18 6.55 3.83
CA VAL A 251 -20.14 5.51 2.76
C VAL A 251 -19.08 4.44 2.96
N MET A 252 -18.14 4.66 3.89
CA MET A 252 -17.09 3.70 4.21
C MET A 252 -17.56 2.65 5.21
N TYR A 253 -18.74 2.81 5.81
CA TYR A 253 -19.30 1.86 6.77
C TYR A 253 -20.22 0.87 6.08
N ARG A 254 -20.39 -0.30 6.71
CA ARG A 254 -21.38 -1.28 6.27
C ARG A 254 -22.77 -0.78 6.64
N THR A 255 -23.68 -0.85 5.69
CA THR A 255 -25.09 -0.43 5.82
C THR A 255 -25.82 -1.17 6.94
N SER A 256 -25.53 -2.46 7.15
CA SER A 256 -26.07 -3.22 8.28
C SER A 256 -25.68 -2.62 9.64
N VAL A 257 -24.40 -2.27 9.82
CA VAL A 257 -23.89 -1.67 11.06
C VAL A 257 -24.50 -0.29 11.30
N LEU A 258 -24.71 0.50 10.23
CA LEU A 258 -25.38 1.79 10.33
C LEU A 258 -26.83 1.63 10.80
N ARG A 259 -27.56 0.65 10.25
CA ARG A 259 -28.94 0.36 10.61
C ARG A 259 -29.06 -0.14 12.05
N GLU A 260 -28.23 -1.12 12.43
CA GLU A 260 -28.16 -1.63 13.81
C GLU A 260 -27.91 -0.49 14.83
N ALA A 261 -26.96 0.40 14.52
CA ALA A 261 -26.65 1.53 15.39
C ALA A 261 -27.78 2.57 15.45
N PHE A 262 -28.47 2.81 14.33
CA PHE A 262 -29.64 3.67 14.30
C PHE A 262 -30.78 3.09 15.13
N ASP A 263 -31.17 1.85 14.87
CA ASP A 263 -32.27 1.18 15.58
C ASP A 263 -32.01 1.10 17.09
N TYR A 264 -30.75 0.82 17.48
CA TYR A 264 -30.34 0.83 18.88
C TYR A 264 -30.43 2.23 19.52
N LEU A 265 -29.99 3.28 18.84
CA LEU A 265 -30.10 4.64 19.40
C LEU A 265 -31.56 5.09 19.50
N ILE A 266 -32.42 4.70 18.55
CA ILE A 266 -33.86 4.93 18.66
C ILE A 266 -34.44 4.19 19.87
N SER A 267 -34.04 2.94 20.13
CA SER A 267 -34.55 2.19 21.29
C SER A 267 -34.07 2.74 22.63
N VAL A 268 -32.90 3.39 22.67
CA VAL A 268 -32.39 4.13 23.84
C VAL A 268 -33.16 5.44 24.06
N GLY A 269 -33.92 5.93 23.06
CA GLY A 269 -34.78 7.12 23.19
C GLY A 269 -34.31 8.34 22.40
N TYR A 270 -33.34 8.21 21.49
CA TYR A 270 -32.96 9.32 20.60
C TYR A 270 -34.02 9.58 19.54
N SER A 271 -34.25 10.85 19.21
CA SER A 271 -35.09 11.24 18.08
C SER A 271 -34.35 11.12 16.74
N LYS A 272 -35.08 10.84 15.67
CA LYS A 272 -34.53 10.73 14.31
C LYS A 272 -33.88 12.05 13.87
N GLU A 273 -34.53 13.17 14.16
CA GLU A 273 -34.08 14.51 13.80
C GLU A 273 -32.77 14.87 14.51
N ARG A 274 -32.61 14.41 15.76
CA ARG A 274 -31.37 14.62 16.52
C ARG A 274 -30.21 13.82 15.93
N LEU A 275 -30.47 12.60 15.50
CA LEU A 275 -29.46 11.74 14.88
C LEU A 275 -29.07 12.21 13.46
N GLU A 276 -30.02 12.74 12.69
CA GLU A 276 -29.77 13.26 11.34
C GLU A 276 -28.77 14.42 11.34
N LYS A 277 -28.86 15.32 12.33
CA LYS A 277 -27.94 16.47 12.49
C LYS A 277 -26.48 16.05 12.52
N ASN A 278 -26.17 14.83 12.96
CA ASN A 278 -24.81 14.30 12.94
C ASN A 278 -24.80 12.78 12.78
N THR A 279 -24.80 12.35 11.53
CA THR A 279 -24.74 10.92 11.14
C THR A 279 -23.48 10.16 11.60
N ARG A 280 -22.52 10.82 12.25
CA ARG A 280 -21.39 10.14 12.89
C ARG A 280 -21.82 9.30 14.10
N PHE A 281 -22.98 9.59 14.72
CA PHE A 281 -23.46 8.82 15.86
C PHE A 281 -23.74 7.36 15.49
N ILE A 282 -24.37 7.13 14.33
CA ILE A 282 -24.68 5.80 13.80
C ILE A 282 -23.46 5.10 13.16
N SER A 283 -22.28 5.74 13.16
CA SER A 283 -21.03 5.12 12.66
C SER A 283 -20.33 4.24 13.70
N ARG A 284 -20.92 4.06 14.89
CA ARG A 284 -20.36 3.27 16.00
C ARG A 284 -20.98 1.88 16.02
N ASN A 285 -20.18 0.87 16.36
CA ASN A 285 -20.69 -0.48 16.51
C ASN A 285 -21.49 -0.60 17.82
N VAL A 286 -22.65 -1.26 17.76
CA VAL A 286 -23.56 -1.39 18.91
C VAL A 286 -22.89 -2.13 20.06
N ASP A 287 -22.49 -3.38 19.85
CA ASP A 287 -22.07 -4.24 20.94
C ASP A 287 -20.67 -3.89 21.46
N ARG A 288 -19.77 -3.44 20.59
CA ARG A 288 -18.41 -3.06 21.03
C ARG A 288 -18.33 -1.68 21.68
N PHE A 289 -19.29 -0.80 21.43
CA PHE A 289 -19.14 0.61 21.76
C PHE A 289 -20.39 1.26 22.35
N LEU A 290 -21.53 1.23 21.64
CA LEU A 290 -22.72 1.95 22.09
C LEU A 290 -23.32 1.29 23.35
N ARG A 291 -23.64 0.01 23.26
CA ARG A 291 -24.27 -0.76 24.32
C ARG A 291 -23.51 -0.75 25.64
N PRO A 292 -22.21 -1.11 25.70
CA PRO A 292 -21.48 -1.09 26.96
C PRO A 292 -21.37 0.31 27.58
N ARG A 293 -21.36 1.38 26.78
CA ARG A 293 -21.33 2.75 27.32
C ARG A 293 -22.69 3.15 27.87
N VAL A 294 -23.78 2.85 27.17
CA VAL A 294 -25.14 3.13 27.63
C VAL A 294 -25.40 2.43 28.95
N GLU A 295 -25.21 1.10 29.00
CA GLU A 295 -25.42 0.30 30.21
C GLU A 295 -24.61 0.81 31.40
N PHE A 296 -23.33 1.15 31.17
CA PHE A 296 -22.48 1.68 32.23
C PHE A 296 -22.94 3.06 32.74
N LEU A 297 -23.29 3.97 31.83
CA LEU A 297 -23.70 5.33 32.18
C LEU A 297 -25.05 5.35 32.90
N GLU A 298 -26.02 4.57 32.41
CA GLU A 298 -27.32 4.43 33.05
C GLU A 298 -27.20 3.81 34.44
N ALA A 299 -26.34 2.79 34.61
CA ALA A 299 -26.04 2.21 35.92
C ALA A 299 -25.38 3.20 36.90
N LYS A 300 -24.80 4.30 36.38
CA LYS A 300 -24.26 5.42 37.16
C LYS A 300 -25.22 6.60 37.29
N GLY A 301 -26.44 6.48 36.78
CA GLY A 301 -27.47 7.52 36.84
C GLY A 301 -27.25 8.68 35.87
N HIS A 302 -26.43 8.51 34.84
CA HIS A 302 -26.26 9.52 33.80
C HIS A 302 -27.35 9.39 32.73
N ASP A 303 -27.98 10.51 32.38
CA ASP A 303 -28.89 10.57 31.24
C ASP A 303 -28.10 10.52 29.93
N VAL A 304 -28.16 9.37 29.27
CA VAL A 304 -27.44 9.10 28.03
C VAL A 304 -28.08 9.77 26.83
N VAL A 305 -29.33 10.22 26.90
CA VAL A 305 -30.04 10.88 25.80
C VAL A 305 -29.78 12.38 25.86
N ASP A 306 -29.79 12.99 27.04
CA ASP A 306 -29.48 14.42 27.20
C ASP A 306 -28.03 14.73 26.84
N ASP A 307 -27.05 14.07 27.49
CA ASP A 307 -25.62 14.18 27.16
C ASP A 307 -25.26 13.22 26.02
N ILE A 308 -25.12 13.74 24.79
CA ILE A 308 -24.71 12.96 23.62
C ILE A 308 -23.18 12.87 23.42
N THR A 309 -22.41 13.61 24.23
CA THR A 309 -20.96 13.79 24.00
C THR A 309 -20.19 12.47 24.10
N TRP A 310 -20.71 11.50 24.86
CA TRP A 310 -20.10 10.19 25.04
C TRP A 310 -20.00 9.36 23.75
N ILE A 311 -20.89 9.55 22.77
CA ILE A 311 -20.91 8.73 21.54
C ILE A 311 -19.64 8.96 20.70
N LEU A 312 -19.19 10.21 20.63
CA LEU A 312 -18.04 10.58 19.79
C LEU A 312 -16.73 10.68 20.57
N MET A 313 -16.79 10.66 21.91
CA MET A 313 -15.64 10.66 22.80
C MET A 313 -14.72 9.45 22.56
N SER A 314 -13.40 9.68 22.53
CA SER A 314 -12.42 8.59 22.43
C SER A 314 -12.49 7.66 23.64
N GLU A 315 -11.97 6.45 23.53
CA GLU A 315 -11.94 5.50 24.66
C GLU A 315 -11.13 6.04 25.84
N THR A 316 -9.96 6.63 25.58
CA THR A 316 -9.12 7.25 26.61
C THR A 316 -9.86 8.35 27.37
N LEU A 317 -10.44 9.34 26.65
CA LEU A 317 -11.16 10.44 27.30
C LEU A 317 -12.40 9.96 28.06
N PHE A 318 -13.05 8.90 27.56
CA PHE A 318 -14.21 8.32 28.22
C PHE A 318 -13.81 7.63 29.54
N ILE A 319 -12.69 6.90 29.55
CA ILE A 319 -12.14 6.28 30.77
C ILE A 319 -11.72 7.35 31.78
N ASP A 320 -11.08 8.42 31.31
CA ASP A 320 -10.64 9.53 32.16
C ASP A 320 -11.83 10.24 32.81
N LYS A 321 -12.90 10.49 32.04
CA LYS A 321 -14.14 11.12 32.53
C LYS A 321 -14.94 10.20 33.44
N TYR A 322 -14.92 8.89 33.18
CA TYR A 322 -15.71 7.90 33.90
C TYR A 322 -14.82 6.78 34.48
N PRO A 323 -14.14 7.04 35.62
CA PRO A 323 -13.36 6.05 36.32
C PRO A 323 -14.18 4.79 36.63
N GLY A 324 -13.62 3.62 36.33
CA GLY A 324 -14.29 2.32 36.49
C GLY A 324 -14.82 1.72 35.19
N TYR A 325 -14.99 2.51 34.12
CA TYR A 325 -15.41 1.96 32.82
C TYR A 325 -14.38 0.98 32.24
N ALA A 326 -13.08 1.20 32.46
CA ALA A 326 -12.03 0.30 31.98
C ALA A 326 -12.17 -1.13 32.54
N ALA A 327 -12.51 -1.26 33.83
CA ALA A 327 -12.77 -2.56 34.45
C ALA A 327 -14.07 -3.17 33.91
N TYR A 328 -15.15 -2.35 33.82
CA TYR A 328 -16.43 -2.77 33.29
C TYR A 328 -16.32 -3.36 31.87
N VAL A 329 -15.72 -2.62 30.94
CA VAL A 329 -15.63 -3.03 29.54
C VAL A 329 -14.78 -4.29 29.37
N THR A 330 -13.82 -4.54 30.26
CA THR A 330 -13.01 -5.76 30.27
C THR A 330 -13.86 -6.97 30.65
N ALA A 331 -14.68 -6.85 31.69
CA ALA A 331 -15.63 -7.89 32.10
C ALA A 331 -16.70 -8.14 31.02
N TYR A 332 -17.28 -7.06 30.48
CA TYR A 332 -18.27 -7.11 29.40
C TYR A 332 -17.74 -7.86 28.17
N LYS A 333 -16.52 -7.54 27.70
CA LYS A 333 -15.88 -8.24 26.57
C LYS A 333 -15.57 -9.71 26.86
N ALA A 334 -15.39 -10.09 28.12
CA ALA A 334 -15.16 -11.48 28.50
C ALA A 334 -16.44 -12.32 28.44
N LEU A 335 -17.60 -11.71 28.71
CA LEU A 335 -18.91 -12.37 28.58
C LEU A 335 -19.25 -12.65 27.11
N LEU A 336 -19.06 -11.66 26.23
CA LEU A 336 -19.31 -11.79 24.79
C LEU A 336 -18.42 -12.81 24.06
N LYS A 337 -17.33 -13.29 24.68
CA LYS A 337 -16.48 -14.35 24.11
C LYS A 337 -16.92 -15.76 24.51
N LYS A 338 -17.82 -15.88 25.48
CA LYS A 338 -18.31 -17.16 26.00
C LYS A 338 -19.63 -17.58 25.35
N GLU A 339 -20.34 -16.63 24.75
CA GLU A 339 -21.46 -16.83 23.83
C GLU A 339 -20.94 -16.97 22.39
#